data_AF-A0A560WQR1-F1
#
_entry.id   AF-A0A560WQR1-F1
#
_cell.length_a   1.000
_cell.length_b   1.000
_cell.length_c   1.000
_cell.angle_alpha   90.00
_cell.angle_beta   90.00
_cell.angle_gamma   90.00
#
_symmetry.space_group_name_H-M   'P 1'
#
loop_
_entity.id
_entity.type
_entity.pdbx_description
1 polymer ?
#
loop_
_entity_poly.entity_id
_entity_poly.type
_entity_poly.pdbx_seq_one_letter_code
_entity_poly.pdbx_strand_id
1 'polypeptide(L)' 'MAMVPWSKVERANERARFTGEQLVLFTTRKGAKVSDLQLWGRSNGITELAIPRDIREVDALPVLGTGKLDYVTMGGLAAA' A
#
# COMPACT_ATOMS: atom_id res chain seq x y z
N MET A 1 -22.72 -33.41 -3.67
CA MET A 1 -22.64 -32.06 -3.08
C MET A 1 -21.46 -32.05 -2.12
N ALA A 2 -20.29 -31.58 -2.54
CA ALA A 2 -19.08 -31.63 -1.72
C ALA A 2 -18.96 -30.34 -0.89
N MET A 3 -19.07 -30.47 0.43
CA MET A 3 -18.90 -29.38 1.39
C MET A 3 -17.41 -29.07 1.52
N VAL A 4 -17.00 -27.85 1.21
CA VAL A 4 -15.60 -27.42 1.36
C VAL A 4 -15.30 -27.28 2.86
N PRO A 5 -14.26 -27.94 3.38
CA PRO A 5 -13.91 -27.87 4.80
C PRO A 5 -13.45 -26.46 5.20
N TRP A 6 -14.03 -25.93 6.28
CA TRP A 6 -13.82 -24.57 6.81
C TRP A 6 -12.34 -24.23 7.07
N SER A 7 -11.52 -25.24 7.40
CA SER A 7 -10.07 -25.14 7.60
C SER A 7 -9.29 -24.69 6.35
N LYS A 8 -9.91 -24.75 5.15
CA LYS A 8 -9.34 -24.24 3.90
C LYS A 8 -9.70 -22.77 3.65
N VAL A 9 -10.79 -22.28 4.24
CA VAL A 9 -11.23 -20.88 4.18
C VAL A 9 -10.39 -20.01 5.12
N GLU A 10 -10.03 -20.51 6.29
CA GLU A 10 -9.23 -19.75 7.28
C GLU A 10 -7.83 -19.39 6.78
N ARG A 11 -7.13 -20.30 6.09
CA ARG A 11 -5.79 -20.03 5.52
C ARG A 11 -5.77 -19.00 4.39
N ALA A 12 -6.89 -18.79 3.72
CA ALA A 12 -7.03 -17.74 2.72
C ALA A 12 -7.21 -16.36 3.37
N ASN A 13 -7.83 -16.32 4.55
CA ASN A 13 -8.11 -15.08 5.29
C ASN A 13 -6.86 -14.55 6.04
N GLU A 14 -5.91 -15.42 6.38
CA GLU A 14 -4.64 -15.04 7.03
C GLU A 14 -3.71 -14.20 6.12
N ARG A 15 -3.86 -14.29 4.79
CA ARG A 15 -3.05 -13.54 3.82
C ARG A 15 -3.66 -12.21 3.37
N ALA A 16 -4.93 -11.96 3.69
CA ALA A 16 -5.62 -10.74 3.30
C ALA A 16 -6.01 -9.95 4.56
N ARG A 17 -5.00 -9.39 5.25
CA ARG A 17 -5.22 -8.61 6.48
C ARG A 17 -5.86 -7.22 6.26
N PHE A 18 -6.13 -6.84 5.01
CA PHE A 18 -6.77 -5.57 4.67
C PHE A 18 -7.88 -5.79 3.64
N THR A 19 -9.10 -5.93 4.13
CA THR A 19 -10.31 -5.97 3.31
C THR A 19 -10.79 -4.54 3.07
N GLY A 20 -10.22 -3.84 2.08
CA GLY A 20 -10.59 -2.45 1.75
C GLY A 20 -9.59 -1.69 0.87
N GLU A 21 -9.88 -0.41 0.59
CA GLU A 21 -8.98 0.52 -0.11
C GLU A 21 -7.86 1.02 0.81
N GLN A 22 -6.62 1.07 0.32
CA GLN A 22 -5.45 1.52 1.06
C GLN A 22 -4.65 2.56 0.27
N LEU A 23 -4.21 3.62 0.95
CA LEU A 23 -3.25 4.59 0.40
C LEU A 23 -1.82 4.08 0.55
N VAL A 24 -1.14 3.92 -0.58
CA VAL A 24 0.27 3.52 -0.67
C VAL A 24 1.08 4.66 -1.29
N LEU A 25 2.17 5.05 -0.62
CA LEU A 25 3.10 6.08 -1.09
C LEU A 25 4.41 5.43 -1.55
N PHE A 26 4.74 5.60 -2.82
CA PHE A 26 6.07 5.27 -3.34
C PHE A 26 6.96 6.51 -3.31
N THR A 27 8.19 6.37 -2.82
CA THR A 27 9.14 7.48 -2.75
C THR A 27 10.57 7.03 -2.97
N THR A 28 11.40 7.90 -3.55
CA THR A 28 12.85 7.72 -3.62
C THR A 28 13.58 8.31 -2.40
N ARG A 29 12.84 8.99 -1.50
CA ARG A 29 13.38 9.52 -0.26
C ARG A 29 13.72 8.38 0.70
N LYS A 30 15.01 8.25 1.02
CA LYS A 30 15.49 7.26 1.99
C LYS A 30 15.04 7.61 3.41
N GLY A 31 14.69 6.59 4.18
CA GLY A 31 14.27 6.73 5.58
C GLY A 31 12.92 7.42 5.75
N ALA A 32 12.00 7.26 4.80
CA ALA A 32 10.65 7.77 4.89
C ALA A 32 9.83 6.92 5.86
N LYS A 33 9.29 7.53 6.92
CA LYS A 33 8.52 6.83 7.95
C LYS A 33 7.07 7.28 7.97
N VAL A 34 6.17 6.31 8.15
CA VAL A 34 4.73 6.56 8.32
C VAL A 34 4.46 7.50 9.50
N SER A 35 5.19 7.31 10.60
CA SER A 35 5.05 8.11 11.83
C SER A 35 5.33 9.60 11.59
N ASP A 36 6.29 9.94 10.72
CA ASP A 36 6.64 11.33 10.42
C ASP A 36 5.48 12.01 9.66
N LEU A 37 4.90 11.31 8.67
CA LEU A 37 3.74 11.81 7.93
C LEU A 37 2.47 11.88 8.78
N GLN A 38 2.26 10.91 9.68
CA GLN A 38 1.14 10.94 10.63
C GLN A 38 1.23 12.12 11.59
N LEU A 39 2.42 12.37 12.16
CA LEU A 39 2.65 13.50 13.06
C LEU A 39 2.41 14.83 12.34
N TRP A 40 2.97 14.97 11.13
CA TRP A 40 2.74 16.14 10.29
C TRP A 40 1.25 16.31 9.96
N GLY A 41 0.57 15.24 9.55
CA GLY A 41 -0.84 15.25 9.19
C GLY A 41 -1.73 15.73 10.35
N ARG A 42 -1.53 15.16 11.54
CA ARG A 42 -2.24 15.57 12.76
C ARG A 42 -2.00 17.03 13.10
N SER A 43 -0.77 17.51 12.97
CA SER A 43 -0.42 18.92 13.24
C SER A 43 -1.03 19.90 12.23
N ASN A 44 -1.38 19.43 11.03
CA ASN A 44 -1.94 20.26 9.95
C ASN A 44 -3.45 20.04 9.76
N GLY A 45 -4.12 19.32 10.66
CA GLY A 45 -5.55 19.03 10.57
C GLY A 45 -5.93 18.11 9.39
N ILE A 46 -4.97 17.36 8.83
CA ILE A 46 -5.22 16.39 7.77
C ILE A 46 -5.87 15.14 8.39
N THR A 47 -6.89 14.61 7.73
CA THR A 47 -7.58 13.40 8.18
C THR A 47 -6.64 12.18 8.11
N GLU A 48 -6.73 11.29 9.09
CA GLU A 48 -5.89 10.07 9.13
C GLU A 48 -6.18 9.10 7.96
N LEU A 49 -7.30 9.27 7.27
CA LEU A 49 -7.64 8.52 6.06
C LEU A 49 -6.85 9.03 4.83
N ALA A 50 -6.50 10.31 4.79
CA ALA A 50 -5.71 10.91 3.70
C ALA A 50 -4.20 10.67 3.86
N ILE A 51 -3.76 10.21 5.04
CA ILE A 51 -2.36 9.89 5.29
C ILE A 51 -2.06 8.46 4.83
N PRO A 52 -1.07 8.26 3.94
CA PRO A 52 -0.67 6.93 3.50
C PRO A 52 -0.17 6.10 4.68
N ARG A 53 -0.72 4.88 4.79
CA ARG A 53 -0.35 3.93 5.85
C ARG A 53 0.72 2.93 5.42
N ASP A 54 1.00 2.89 4.13
CA ASP A 54 2.08 2.10 3.54
C ASP A 54 3.01 3.04 2.76
N ILE A 55 4.30 3.02 3.11
CA ILE A 55 5.33 3.80 2.42
C ILE A 55 6.36 2.81 1.88
N ARG A 56 6.56 2.83 0.57
CA ARG A 56 7.51 1.98 -0.15
C ARG A 56 8.64 2.84 -0.70
N GLU A 57 9.82 2.63 -0.16
CA GLU A 57 11.04 3.24 -0.69
C GLU A 57 11.48 2.47 -1.94
N VAL A 58 11.73 3.17 -3.03
CA VAL A 58 12.23 2.62 -4.29
C VAL A 58 13.46 3.40 -4.75
N ASP A 59 14.38 2.76 -5.44
CA ASP A 59 15.55 3.48 -5.98
C ASP A 59 15.17 4.39 -7.15
N ALA A 60 14.17 3.97 -7.95
CA ALA A 60 13.59 4.77 -9.01
C ALA A 60 12.09 4.50 -9.11
N LEU A 61 11.32 5.52 -9.47
CA LEU A 61 9.89 5.35 -9.77
C LEU A 61 9.74 4.63 -11.13
N PRO A 62 8.91 3.58 -11.22
CA PRO A 62 8.60 2.94 -12.49
C PRO A 62 8.01 3.94 -13.49
N VAL A 63 8.55 3.98 -14.70
CA VAL A 63 8.06 4.85 -15.78
C VAL A 63 7.92 4.06 -17.07
N LEU A 64 6.95 4.48 -17.89
CA LEU A 64 6.80 4.05 -19.27
C LEU A 64 7.89 4.70 -20.13
N GLY A 65 8.12 4.17 -21.34
CA GLY A 65 9.09 4.75 -22.30
C GLY A 65 8.82 6.21 -22.70
N THR A 66 7.65 6.76 -22.35
CA THR A 66 7.29 8.18 -22.53
C THR A 66 7.63 9.06 -21.33
N GLY A 67 8.22 8.50 -20.27
CA GLY A 67 8.54 9.20 -19.01
C GLY A 67 7.38 9.36 -18.04
N LYS A 68 6.18 8.87 -18.37
CA LYS A 68 5.02 8.85 -17.47
C LYS A 68 5.15 7.74 -16.44
N LEU A 69 4.58 7.91 -15.26
CA LEU A 69 4.55 6.86 -14.23
C LEU A 69 3.84 5.59 -14.74
N ASP A 70 4.44 4.44 -14.46
CA ASP A 70 3.87 3.14 -14.76
C ASP A 70 2.97 2.66 -13.61
N TYR A 71 1.72 3.13 -13.62
CA TYR A 71 0.72 2.80 -12.61
C TYR A 71 0.38 1.31 -12.52
N VAL A 72 0.57 0.54 -13.60
CA VAL A 72 0.27 -0.90 -13.61
C VAL A 72 1.31 -1.64 -12.77
N THR A 73 2.59 -1.38 -13.02
CA THR A 73 3.68 -1.94 -12.21
C THR A 73 3.59 -1.46 -10.76
N MET A 74 3.34 -0.16 -10.52
CA MET A 74 3.18 0.36 -9.16
C MET A 74 1.98 -0.26 -8.43
N GLY A 75 0.87 -0.49 -9.11
CA GLY A 75 -0.30 -1.18 -8.55
C GLY A 75 -0.01 -2.64 -8.21
N GLY A 76 0.73 -3.35 -9.06
CA GLY A 76 1.20 -4.71 -8.78
C GLY A 76 2.13 -4.79 -7.58
N LEU A 77 3.06 -3.84 -7.45
CA LEU A 77 3.96 -3.72 -6.29
C LEU A 77 3.21 -3.39 -5.00
N ALA A 78 2.13 -2.61 -5.08
CA ALA A 78 1.29 -2.27 -3.94
C ALA A 78 0.42 -3.45 -3.45
N ALA A 79 0.02 -4.34 -4.36
CA ALA A 79 -0.78 -5.52 -4.05
C ALA A 79 0.04 -6.73 -3.52
N ALA A 80 1.38 -6.61 -3.53
CA ALA A 80 2.32 -7.65 -3.10
C ALA A 80 2.77 -7.47 -1.64
#